data_AF-A0A1C7MNJ3-F1
#
_entry.id   AF-A0A1C7MNJ3-F1
#
_cell.length_a   1.000
_cell.length_b   1.000
_cell.length_c   1.000
_cell.angle_alpha   90.00
_cell.angle_beta   90.00
_cell.angle_gamma   90.00
#
_symmetry.space_group_name_H-M   'P 1'
#
loop_
_entity.id
_entity.type
_entity.pdbx_description
1 polymer ?
#
loop_
_entity_poly.entity_id
_entity_poly.type
_entity_poly.pdbx_seq_one_letter_code
_entity_poly.pdbx_strand_id
1 'polypeptide(L)'
;MDGSSTTNTFLSTHEEFALIQTFLKYASQVGFFMNISRFLSAVSNGESSAGGIGDALVQAVYLWGSHLSVSDVSRARAPSFLSRSLQEVSKSVPSIVTETSDYRVVQTIQAEVLLSNYFFTTGRFLEGRYHSLAAVALVTGSRLHQLGSNMDPIMETTGNMESVTFGENVCAFWTVYTLDNCWL
;
A
#
# COMPACT_ATOMS: atom_id res chain seq x y z
N MET A 1 30.58 16.14 -23.88
CA MET A 1 31.08 15.47 -22.66
C MET A 1 30.35 16.14 -21.51
N ASP A 2 29.39 15.58 -20.77
CA ASP A 2 28.85 14.22 -20.57
C ASP A 2 27.30 14.33 -20.64
N GLY A 3 26.52 13.35 -21.09
CA GLY A 3 26.68 11.92 -20.85
C GLY A 3 25.88 11.43 -19.64
N SER A 4 24.83 12.12 -19.18
CA SER A 4 23.94 11.60 -18.13
C SER A 4 22.77 10.83 -18.73
N SER A 5 23.05 9.60 -19.18
CA SER A 5 22.00 8.61 -19.44
C SER A 5 21.38 8.21 -18.09
N THR A 6 20.21 8.77 -17.80
CA THR A 6 19.28 8.20 -16.82
C THR A 6 18.90 6.80 -17.30
N THR A 7 19.65 5.80 -16.87
CA THR A 7 19.27 4.39 -16.99
C THR A 7 18.07 4.18 -16.08
N ASN A 8 16.89 4.47 -16.64
CA ASN A 8 15.63 4.01 -16.09
C ASN A 8 15.64 2.49 -16.28
N THR A 9 16.29 1.77 -15.36
CA THR A 9 16.43 0.32 -15.42
C THR A 9 15.05 -0.25 -15.16
N PHE A 10 14.32 -0.56 -16.23
CA PHE A 10 13.09 -1.34 -16.16
C PHE A 10 13.43 -2.65 -15.45
N LEU A 11 12.69 -2.97 -14.38
CA LEU A 11 12.81 -4.26 -13.73
C LEU A 11 12.31 -5.33 -14.69
N SER A 12 12.98 -6.48 -14.70
CA SER A 12 12.39 -7.65 -15.35
C SER A 12 11.23 -8.18 -14.51
N THR A 13 10.22 -8.77 -15.13
CA THR A 13 9.07 -9.40 -14.43
C THR A 13 9.50 -10.42 -13.37
N HIS A 14 10.63 -11.10 -13.60
CA HIS A 14 11.20 -12.03 -12.63
C HIS A 14 11.75 -11.30 -11.38
N GLU A 15 12.41 -10.15 -11.55
CA GLU A 15 12.89 -9.34 -10.43
C GLU A 15 11.71 -8.78 -9.61
N GLU A 16 10.66 -8.29 -10.28
CA GLU A 16 9.44 -7.81 -9.63
C GLU A 16 8.79 -8.89 -8.76
N PHE A 17 8.64 -10.10 -9.32
CA PHE A 17 8.12 -11.25 -8.58
C PHE A 17 9.00 -11.60 -7.38
N ALA A 18 10.33 -11.59 -7.53
CA ALA A 18 11.25 -11.89 -6.44
C ALA A 18 11.15 -10.87 -5.29
N LEU A 19 10.96 -9.58 -5.60
CA LEU A 19 10.76 -8.54 -4.59
C LEU A 19 9.43 -8.73 -3.85
N ILE A 20 8.34 -9.01 -4.58
CA ILE A 20 7.03 -9.31 -3.97
C ILE A 20 7.13 -10.53 -3.05
N GLN A 21 7.75 -11.62 -3.51
CA GLN A 21 7.94 -12.82 -2.69
C GLN A 21 8.77 -12.55 -1.43
N THR A 22 9.78 -11.67 -1.54
CA THR A 22 10.59 -11.26 -0.39
C THR A 22 9.76 -10.47 0.61
N PHE A 23 8.97 -9.49 0.13
CA PHE A 23 8.04 -8.73 0.95
C PHE A 23 7.01 -9.62 1.65
N LEU A 24 6.36 -10.54 0.92
CA LEU A 24 5.28 -11.38 1.45
C LEU A 24 5.68 -12.22 2.66
N LYS A 25 6.97 -12.58 2.80
CA LYS A 25 7.50 -13.28 3.98
C LYS A 25 7.39 -12.46 5.27
N TYR A 26 7.37 -11.12 5.14
CA TYR A 26 7.37 -10.17 6.26
C TYR A 26 6.17 -9.23 6.25
N ALA A 27 5.21 -9.43 5.34
CA ALA A 27 4.10 -8.51 5.08
C ALA A 27 3.34 -8.11 6.36
N SER A 28 2.98 -9.08 7.21
CA SER A 28 2.28 -8.80 8.48
C SER A 28 3.11 -7.99 9.47
N GLN A 29 4.44 -8.17 9.48
CA GLN A 29 5.35 -7.48 10.39
C GLN A 29 5.52 -6.00 10.04
N VAL A 30 5.29 -5.66 8.77
CA VAL A 30 5.42 -4.29 8.26
C VAL A 30 4.07 -3.58 8.09
N GLY A 31 2.98 -4.18 8.60
CA GLY A 31 1.65 -3.59 8.61
C GLY A 31 0.83 -3.81 7.34
N PHE A 32 1.14 -4.85 6.55
CA PHE A 32 0.28 -5.25 5.44
C PHE A 32 -0.96 -5.97 5.95
N PHE A 33 -2.12 -5.42 5.65
CA PHE A 33 -3.43 -5.85 6.14
C PHE A 33 -4.38 -6.31 5.03
N MET A 34 -4.05 -6.05 3.76
CA MET A 34 -4.88 -6.45 2.62
C MET A 34 -4.84 -7.97 2.38
N ASN A 35 -5.86 -8.48 1.69
CA ASN A 35 -5.92 -9.88 1.30
C ASN A 35 -4.83 -10.19 0.26
N ILE A 36 -3.92 -11.10 0.59
CA ILE A 36 -2.76 -11.43 -0.27
C ILE A 36 -3.20 -12.01 -1.63
N SER A 37 -4.22 -12.87 -1.66
CA SER A 37 -4.71 -13.45 -2.92
C SER A 37 -5.30 -12.37 -3.83
N ARG A 38 -6.12 -11.47 -3.27
CA ARG A 38 -6.69 -10.32 -4.00
C ARG A 38 -5.60 -9.38 -4.49
N PHE A 39 -4.61 -9.09 -3.66
CA PHE A 39 -3.44 -8.29 -4.01
C PHE A 39 -2.68 -8.90 -5.21
N LEU A 40 -2.33 -10.19 -5.14
CA LEU A 40 -1.60 -10.87 -6.22
C LEU A 40 -2.40 -10.93 -7.53
N SER A 41 -3.71 -11.17 -7.44
CA SER A 41 -4.59 -11.08 -8.61
C SER A 41 -4.62 -9.67 -9.20
N ALA A 42 -4.67 -8.63 -8.38
CA ALA A 42 -4.67 -7.23 -8.84
C ALA A 42 -3.34 -6.83 -9.51
N VAL A 43 -2.21 -7.30 -8.97
CA VAL A 43 -0.88 -7.13 -9.61
C VAL A 43 -0.83 -7.83 -10.96
N SER A 44 -1.40 -9.04 -11.06
CA SER A 44 -1.35 -9.84 -12.29
C SER A 44 -2.25 -9.31 -13.41
N ASN A 45 -3.36 -8.64 -13.04
CA ASN A 45 -4.33 -8.10 -13.99
C ASN A 45 -3.94 -6.72 -14.55
N GLY A 46 -2.95 -6.05 -13.96
CA GLY A 46 -2.45 -4.74 -14.40
C GLY A 46 -3.41 -3.57 -14.16
N GLU A 47 -2.90 -2.35 -14.43
CA GLU A 47 -3.58 -1.07 -14.19
C GLU A 47 -4.79 -0.80 -15.10
N SER A 48 -4.93 -1.52 -16.22
CA SER A 48 -5.93 -1.25 -17.27
C SER A 48 -7.38 -1.59 -16.91
N SER A 49 -7.65 -1.99 -15.66
CA SER A 49 -9.00 -2.29 -15.18
C SER A 49 -9.39 -1.34 -14.04
N ALA A 50 -10.69 -1.04 -13.93
CA ALA A 50 -11.29 -0.25 -12.84
C ALA A 50 -11.09 -0.86 -11.43
N GLY A 51 -10.31 -1.94 -11.30
CA GLY A 51 -9.88 -2.59 -10.06
C GLY A 51 -8.38 -2.94 -10.01
N GLY A 52 -7.55 -2.39 -10.90
CA GLY A 52 -6.09 -2.57 -10.89
C GLY A 52 -5.45 -2.18 -9.56
N ILE A 53 -4.23 -2.64 -9.29
CA ILE A 53 -3.53 -2.23 -8.06
C ILE A 53 -2.99 -0.80 -8.20
N GLY A 54 -3.19 0.04 -7.19
CA GLY A 54 -2.64 1.39 -7.19
C GLY A 54 -1.11 1.38 -7.21
N ASP A 55 -0.53 2.16 -8.12
CA ASP A 55 0.91 2.22 -8.37
C ASP A 55 1.68 2.52 -7.08
N ALA A 56 1.14 3.41 -6.23
CA ALA A 56 1.67 3.75 -4.92
C ALA A 56 1.96 2.52 -4.04
N LEU A 57 1.01 1.59 -3.98
CA LEU A 57 1.10 0.38 -3.17
C LEU A 57 2.13 -0.59 -3.76
N VAL A 58 2.15 -0.78 -5.08
CA VAL A 58 3.14 -1.64 -5.74
C VAL A 58 4.55 -1.12 -5.50
N GLN A 59 4.78 0.18 -5.65
CA GLN A 59 6.10 0.77 -5.40
C GLN A 59 6.50 0.64 -3.92
N ALA A 60 5.57 0.77 -2.98
CA ALA A 60 5.83 0.54 -1.55
C ALA A 60 6.18 -0.94 -1.25
N VAL A 61 5.52 -1.90 -1.93
CA VAL A 61 5.86 -3.32 -1.82
C VAL A 61 7.25 -3.61 -2.38
N TYR A 62 7.61 -3.03 -3.53
CA TYR A 62 8.95 -3.16 -4.09
C TYR A 62 10.02 -2.51 -3.20
N LEU A 63 9.71 -1.37 -2.59
CA LEU A 63 10.57 -0.72 -1.60
C LEU A 63 10.90 -1.69 -0.45
N TRP A 64 9.88 -2.28 0.17
CA TRP A 64 10.08 -3.22 1.27
C TRP A 64 10.77 -4.51 0.82
N GLY A 65 10.37 -5.08 -0.32
CA GLY A 65 11.02 -6.26 -0.89
C GLY A 65 12.51 -6.00 -1.19
N SER A 66 12.85 -4.80 -1.63
CA SER A 66 14.22 -4.35 -1.87
C SER A 66 14.97 -4.18 -0.55
N HIS A 67 14.39 -3.49 0.42
CA HIS A 67 14.98 -3.23 1.74
C HIS A 67 15.26 -4.52 2.52
N LEU A 68 14.35 -5.49 2.45
CA LEU A 68 14.43 -6.79 3.13
C LEU A 68 15.26 -7.83 2.34
N SER A 69 15.72 -7.48 1.14
CA SER A 69 16.53 -8.40 0.33
C SER A 69 17.94 -8.57 0.89
N VAL A 70 18.47 -9.78 0.74
CA VAL A 70 19.85 -10.11 1.09
C VAL A 70 20.83 -9.51 0.08
N SER A 71 20.41 -9.33 -1.18
CA SER A 71 21.24 -8.81 -2.27
C SER A 71 21.47 -7.30 -2.17
N ASP A 72 22.72 -6.87 -2.18
CA ASP A 72 23.11 -5.46 -2.23
C ASP A 72 22.54 -4.73 -3.46
N VAL A 73 22.50 -5.42 -4.60
CA VAL A 73 21.95 -4.86 -5.85
C VAL A 73 20.47 -4.56 -5.71
N SER A 74 19.73 -5.45 -5.04
CA SER A 74 18.31 -5.23 -4.76
C SER A 74 18.13 -4.06 -3.80
N ARG A 75 18.89 -4.01 -2.69
CA ARG A 75 18.82 -2.92 -1.69
C ARG A 75 19.14 -1.55 -2.27
N ALA A 76 20.11 -1.48 -3.19
CA ALA A 76 20.50 -0.22 -3.84
C ALA A 76 19.36 0.45 -4.62
N ARG A 77 18.30 -0.29 -4.98
CA ARG A 77 17.11 0.24 -5.69
C ARG A 77 16.05 0.82 -4.75
N ALA A 78 16.13 0.59 -3.43
CA ALA A 78 15.15 1.08 -2.45
C ALA A 78 14.86 2.59 -2.57
N PRO A 79 15.87 3.49 -2.72
CA PRO A 79 15.60 4.92 -2.85
C PRO A 79 14.74 5.29 -4.08
N SER A 80 14.90 4.56 -5.19
CA SER A 80 14.10 4.78 -6.40
C SER A 80 12.63 4.39 -6.19
N PHE A 81 12.39 3.24 -5.55
CA PHE A 81 11.04 2.81 -5.21
C PHE A 81 10.37 3.73 -4.20
N LEU A 82 11.13 4.23 -3.22
CA LEU A 82 10.63 5.22 -2.26
C LEU A 82 10.18 6.49 -2.99
N SER A 83 11.03 7.06 -3.85
CA SER A 83 10.70 8.27 -4.60
C SER A 83 9.43 8.11 -5.45
N ARG A 84 9.31 6.98 -6.15
CA ARG A 84 8.11 6.67 -6.95
C ARG A 84 6.87 6.49 -6.08
N SER A 85 6.96 5.75 -4.98
CA SER A 85 5.83 5.55 -4.07
C SER A 85 5.31 6.88 -3.51
N LEU A 86 6.20 7.78 -3.08
CA LEU A 86 5.82 9.13 -2.61
C LEU A 86 5.13 9.96 -3.70
N GLN A 87 5.63 9.88 -4.93
CA GLN A 87 5.02 10.57 -6.08
C GLN A 87 3.61 10.05 -6.37
N GLU A 88 3.41 8.74 -6.36
CA GLU A 88 2.12 8.12 -6.66
C GLU A 88 1.10 8.31 -5.54
N VAL A 89 1.52 8.23 -4.27
CA VAL A 89 0.64 8.57 -3.13
C VAL A 89 0.14 10.01 -3.29
N SER A 90 1.02 10.96 -3.60
CA SER A 90 0.64 12.37 -3.79
C SER A 90 -0.37 12.57 -4.93
N LYS A 91 -0.28 11.76 -6.00
CA LYS A 91 -1.22 11.79 -7.14
C LYS A 91 -2.56 11.11 -6.84
N SER A 92 -2.58 10.15 -5.91
CA SER A 92 -3.79 9.41 -5.56
C SER A 92 -4.79 10.24 -4.73
N VAL A 93 -4.30 11.23 -3.96
CA VAL A 93 -5.13 12.06 -3.07
C VAL A 93 -6.25 12.80 -3.82
N PRO A 94 -5.99 13.51 -4.95
CA PRO A 94 -7.07 14.12 -5.74
C PRO A 94 -8.09 13.12 -6.28
N SER A 95 -7.65 11.92 -6.70
CA SER A 95 -8.52 10.90 -7.29
C SER A 95 -9.47 10.29 -6.25
N ILE A 96 -9.03 10.11 -5.00
CA ILE A 96 -9.87 9.67 -3.88
C ILE A 96 -11.03 10.64 -3.60
N VAL A 97 -10.81 11.94 -3.79
CA VAL A 97 -11.83 12.97 -3.55
C VAL A 97 -12.89 12.98 -4.65
N THR A 98 -12.54 12.55 -5.87
CA THR A 98 -13.43 12.61 -7.05
C THR A 98 -14.08 11.28 -7.42
N GLU A 99 -13.41 10.15 -7.16
CA GLU A 99 -13.85 8.81 -7.51
C GLU A 99 -13.82 7.91 -6.27
N THR A 100 -14.98 7.71 -5.65
CA THR A 100 -15.15 6.97 -4.40
C THR A 100 -15.11 5.45 -4.62
N SER A 101 -14.00 4.92 -5.14
CA SER A 101 -13.75 3.48 -5.04
C SER A 101 -13.15 3.18 -3.67
N ASP A 102 -13.94 2.59 -2.76
CA ASP A 102 -13.49 2.17 -1.43
C ASP A 102 -12.18 1.37 -1.50
N TYR A 103 -12.01 0.57 -2.55
CA TYR A 103 -10.81 -0.22 -2.76
C TYR A 103 -9.55 0.62 -3.07
N ARG A 104 -9.68 1.73 -3.81
CA ARG A 104 -8.55 2.66 -4.07
C ARG A 104 -8.13 3.39 -2.80
N VAL A 105 -9.10 3.77 -1.97
CA VAL A 105 -8.84 4.40 -0.67
C VAL A 105 -8.06 3.44 0.22
N VAL A 106 -8.50 2.17 0.31
CA VAL A 106 -7.83 1.13 1.09
C VAL A 106 -6.41 0.87 0.59
N GLN A 107 -6.19 0.81 -0.73
CA GLN A 107 -4.84 0.67 -1.31
C GLN A 107 -3.93 1.84 -0.93
N THR A 108 -4.47 3.06 -0.91
CA THR A 108 -3.71 4.25 -0.54
C THR A 108 -3.37 4.25 0.95
N ILE A 109 -4.33 3.89 1.81
CA ILE A 109 -4.08 3.69 3.24
C ILE A 109 -2.99 2.63 3.46
N GLN A 110 -3.05 1.51 2.73
CA GLN A 110 -2.04 0.47 2.83
C GLN A 110 -0.64 1.00 2.43
N ALA A 111 -0.54 1.81 1.38
CA ALA A 111 0.72 2.43 0.97
C ALA A 111 1.26 3.39 2.03
N GLU A 112 0.40 4.24 2.61
CA GLU A 112 0.75 5.16 3.70
C GLU A 112 1.27 4.42 4.94
N VAL A 113 0.62 3.32 5.34
CA VAL A 113 1.08 2.45 6.44
C VAL A 113 2.46 1.87 6.16
N LEU A 114 2.68 1.36 4.96
CA LEU A 114 3.98 0.79 4.56
C LEU A 114 5.09 1.85 4.54
N LEU A 115 4.81 3.05 4.04
CA LEU A 115 5.76 4.17 4.03
C LEU A 115 6.08 4.65 5.45
N SER A 116 5.07 4.79 6.29
CA SER A 116 5.22 5.16 7.70
C SER A 116 6.16 4.21 8.43
N ASN A 117 5.89 2.90 8.36
CA ASN A 117 6.75 1.89 8.96
C ASN A 117 8.17 1.90 8.37
N TYR A 118 8.33 2.13 7.06
CA TYR A 118 9.65 2.19 6.43
C TYR A 118 10.48 3.38 6.97
N PHE A 119 9.84 4.53 7.17
CA PHE A 119 10.50 5.69 7.74
C PHE A 119 10.85 5.47 9.21
N PHE A 120 9.98 4.83 10.00
CA PHE A 120 10.30 4.47 11.37
C PHE A 120 11.47 3.48 11.46
N THR A 121 11.51 2.44 10.64
CA THR A 121 12.63 1.48 10.65
C THR A 121 13.95 2.08 10.19
N THR A 122 13.91 3.12 9.35
CA THR A 122 15.09 3.86 8.90
C THR A 122 15.46 5.07 9.76
N GLY A 123 14.76 5.28 10.89
CA GLY A 123 15.03 6.37 11.84
C GLY A 123 14.55 7.76 11.39
N ARG A 124 13.76 7.85 10.32
CA ARG A 124 13.17 9.08 9.77
C ARG A 124 11.80 9.35 10.40
N PHE A 125 11.80 9.59 11.71
CA PHE A 125 10.56 9.63 12.51
C PHE A 125 9.56 10.71 12.09
N LEU A 126 10.04 11.88 11.61
CA LEU A 126 9.16 12.97 11.20
C LEU A 126 8.34 12.55 9.96
N GLU A 127 9.00 11.99 8.96
CA GLU A 127 8.36 11.46 7.77
C GLU A 127 7.45 10.28 8.10
N GLY A 128 7.88 9.39 9.00
CA GLY A 128 7.03 8.30 9.48
C GLY A 128 5.73 8.80 10.10
N ARG A 129 5.81 9.81 10.99
CA ARG A 129 4.62 10.44 11.57
C ARG A 129 3.74 11.13 10.53
N TYR A 130 4.32 11.79 9.54
CA TYR A 130 3.55 12.40 8.45
C TYR A 130 2.67 11.37 7.74
N HIS A 131 3.25 10.24 7.32
CA HIS A 131 2.50 9.17 6.64
C HIS A 131 1.50 8.47 7.57
N SER A 132 1.85 8.29 8.85
CA SER A 132 0.90 7.79 9.86
C SER A 132 -0.34 8.68 9.98
N LEU A 133 -0.15 10.00 10.11
CA LEU A 133 -1.25 10.95 10.21
C LEU A 133 -2.07 11.04 8.91
N ALA A 134 -1.43 10.91 7.74
CA ALA A 134 -2.13 10.81 6.47
C ALA A 134 -3.05 9.57 6.43
N ALA A 135 -2.56 8.41 6.88
CA ALA A 135 -3.38 7.20 6.98
C ALA A 135 -4.56 7.38 7.96
N VAL A 136 -4.35 8.03 9.11
CA VAL A 136 -5.41 8.38 10.07
C VAL A 136 -6.48 9.27 9.42
N ALA A 137 -6.06 10.31 8.70
CA ALA A 137 -6.97 11.21 8.00
C ALA A 137 -7.79 10.49 6.94
N LEU A 138 -7.18 9.59 6.17
CA LEU A 138 -7.87 8.79 5.16
C LEU A 138 -8.90 7.84 5.79
N VAL A 139 -8.53 7.06 6.80
CA VAL A 139 -9.43 6.10 7.48
C VAL A 139 -10.62 6.80 8.13
N THR A 140 -10.40 7.97 8.74
CA THR A 140 -11.46 8.73 9.40
C THR A 140 -12.35 9.45 8.39
N GLY A 141 -11.76 10.06 7.36
CA GLY A 141 -12.48 10.77 6.30
C GLY A 141 -13.32 9.87 5.40
N SER A 142 -12.86 8.65 5.14
CA SER A 142 -13.60 7.65 4.34
C SER A 142 -14.61 6.82 5.13
N ARG A 143 -14.72 7.05 6.45
CA ARG A 143 -15.69 6.38 7.33
C ARG A 143 -15.63 4.84 7.26
N LEU A 144 -14.45 4.26 7.04
CA LEU A 144 -14.29 2.80 6.96
C LEU A 144 -14.78 2.07 8.23
N HIS A 145 -14.78 2.78 9.36
CA HIS A 145 -15.29 2.32 10.65
C HIS A 145 -16.84 2.25 10.74
N GLN A 146 -17.59 2.84 9.80
CA GLN A 146 -19.06 2.91 9.82
C GLN A 146 -19.74 1.88 8.91
N LEU A 147 -18.98 1.20 8.04
CA LEU A 147 -19.50 0.29 7.01
C LEU A 147 -20.22 -0.95 7.56
N GLY A 148 -20.12 -1.24 8.86
CA GLY A 148 -20.84 -2.35 9.51
C GLY A 148 -22.25 -2.01 9.99
N SER A 149 -22.63 -0.73 10.05
CA SER A 149 -23.91 -0.32 10.67
C SER A 149 -25.12 -0.39 9.73
N ASN A 150 -24.90 -0.54 8.42
CA ASN A 150 -25.96 -0.50 7.39
C ASN A 150 -26.09 -1.81 6.61
N MET A 151 -25.65 -2.95 7.18
CA MET A 151 -25.90 -4.27 6.57
C MET A 151 -27.39 -4.59 6.66
N ASP A 152 -28.15 -4.17 5.64
CA ASP A 152 -29.49 -4.69 5.41
C ASP A 152 -29.38 -6.21 5.19
N PRO A 153 -30.25 -7.03 5.82
CA PRO A 153 -30.20 -8.50 5.75
C PRO A 153 -30.46 -9.09 4.34
N ILE A 154 -30.60 -8.25 3.31
CA ILE A 154 -30.84 -8.64 1.92
C ILE A 154 -29.52 -8.86 1.15
N MET A 155 -28.37 -8.43 1.70
CA MET A 155 -27.04 -8.50 1.05
C MET A 155 -26.31 -9.85 1.26
N GLU A 156 -26.96 -10.85 1.86
CA GLU A 156 -26.39 -12.20 2.00
C GLU A 156 -26.18 -12.93 0.66
N THR A 157 -26.72 -12.39 -0.45
CA THR A 157 -26.65 -13.00 -1.79
C THR A 157 -25.41 -12.64 -2.64
N THR A 158 -24.60 -11.64 -2.25
CA THR A 158 -23.33 -11.23 -2.92
C THR A 158 -22.07 -11.73 -2.20
N GLY A 159 -22.26 -12.65 -1.25
CA GLY A 159 -21.53 -12.87 0.00
C GLY A 159 -20.05 -13.29 0.02
N ASN A 160 -19.20 -12.92 -0.96
CA ASN A 160 -17.75 -13.17 -0.82
C ASN A 160 -16.84 -11.97 -1.13
N MET A 161 -17.16 -11.13 -2.11
CA MET A 161 -16.32 -9.96 -2.44
C MET A 161 -16.54 -8.79 -1.47
N GLU A 162 -17.80 -8.60 -1.07
CA GLU A 162 -18.20 -7.57 -0.10
C GLU A 162 -17.69 -7.91 1.30
N SER A 163 -17.67 -9.20 1.68
CA SER A 163 -17.12 -9.65 2.96
C SER A 163 -15.59 -9.48 3.03
N VAL A 164 -14.85 -9.75 1.94
CA VAL A 164 -13.41 -9.46 1.86
C VAL A 164 -13.14 -7.96 1.98
N THR A 165 -13.89 -7.13 1.26
CA THR A 165 -13.73 -5.67 1.30
C THR A 165 -14.03 -5.12 2.70
N PHE A 166 -15.11 -5.60 3.34
CA PHE A 166 -15.42 -5.25 4.72
C PHE A 166 -14.30 -5.65 5.69
N GLY A 167 -13.77 -6.88 5.54
CA GLY A 167 -12.63 -7.34 6.32
C GLY A 167 -11.40 -6.44 6.16
N GLU A 168 -11.06 -6.06 4.93
CA GLU A 168 -9.94 -5.15 4.64
C GLU A 168 -10.15 -3.76 5.26
N ASN A 169 -11.38 -3.23 5.27
CA ASN A 169 -11.71 -1.95 5.90
C ASN A 169 -11.53 -1.98 7.42
N VAL A 170 -11.99 -3.06 8.06
CA VAL A 170 -11.82 -3.26 9.50
C VAL A 170 -10.34 -3.40 9.84
N CYS A 171 -9.59 -4.20 9.07
CA CYS A 171 -8.15 -4.36 9.26
C CYS A 171 -7.38 -3.04 9.02
N ALA A 172 -7.78 -2.24 8.03
CA ALA A 172 -7.19 -0.92 7.77
C ALA A 172 -7.34 -0.02 9.00
N PHE A 173 -8.56 0.08 9.56
CA PHE A 173 -8.82 0.88 10.74
C PHE A 173 -7.95 0.47 11.93
N TRP A 174 -7.93 -0.81 12.28
CA TRP A 174 -7.16 -1.30 13.42
C TRP A 174 -5.65 -1.20 13.21
N THR A 175 -5.17 -1.41 11.99
CA THR A 175 -3.75 -1.26 11.66
C THR A 175 -3.31 0.18 11.83
N VAL A 176 -4.07 1.14 11.29
CA VAL A 176 -3.76 2.57 11.42
C VAL A 176 -3.87 3.04 12.87
N TYR A 177 -4.90 2.62 13.60
CA TYR A 177 -5.05 2.94 15.02
C TYR A 177 -3.85 2.42 15.83
N THR A 178 -3.44 1.17 15.59
CA THR A 178 -2.28 0.58 16.29
C THR A 178 -0.99 1.31 15.93
N LEU A 179 -0.79 1.62 14.64
CA LEU A 179 0.39 2.34 14.16
C LEU A 179 0.53 3.70 14.83
N ASP A 180 -0.55 4.48 14.86
CA ASP A 180 -0.56 5.82 15.47
C ASP A 180 -0.23 5.75 16.97
N ASN A 181 -0.85 4.82 17.71
CA ASN A 181 -0.63 4.68 19.15
C ASN A 181 0.73 4.07 19.53
N CYS A 182 1.34 3.23 18.68
CA CYS A 182 2.65 2.64 18.97
C CYS A 182 3.82 3.61 18.85
N TRP A 183 3.64 4.69 18.08
CA TRP A 183 4.72 5.66 17.77
C TRP A 183 4.42 7.07 18.29
N LEU A 184 3.35 7.24 19.07
CA LEU A 184 2.99 8.48 19.76
C LEU A 184 3.88 8.76 20.97
#